data_AF-A0A0F9L764-F1
#
_entry.id   AF-A0A0F9L764-F1
#
_cell.length_a   1.000
_cell.length_b   1.000
_cell.length_c   1.000
_cell.angle_alpha   90.00
_cell.angle_beta   90.00
_cell.angle_gamma   90.00
#
_symmetry.space_group_name_H-M   'P 1'
#
loop_
_entity.id
_entity.type
_entity.pdbx_description
1 polymer ?
#
loop_
_entity_poly.entity_id
_entity_poly.type
_entity_poly.pdbx_seq_one_letter_code
_entity_poly.pdbx_strand_id
1 'polypeptide(L)' 'MTEKNNPLSKIILGESIGTFILVFFGCGVVGLSVLKILNIGLIHVAAVWGVAVTIAIYLTKDLSGAHINPA' A
#
# COMPACT_ATOMS: atom_id res chain seq x y z
N MET A 1 -14.49 -14.33 -25.74
CA MET A 1 -13.81 -13.03 -25.53
C MET A 1 -12.74 -13.24 -24.46
N THR A 2 -11.62 -13.85 -24.83
CA THR A 2 -10.48 -14.03 -23.93
C THR A 2 -9.64 -12.77 -24.00
N GLU A 3 -9.76 -11.92 -22.98
CA GLU A 3 -8.80 -10.84 -22.69
C GLU A 3 -7.38 -11.39 -22.85
N LYS A 4 -6.60 -10.78 -23.73
CA LYS A 4 -5.18 -11.07 -23.92
C LYS A 4 -4.45 -10.55 -22.68
N ASN A 5 -4.46 -11.34 -21.62
CA ASN A 5 -3.83 -11.04 -20.34
C ASN A 5 -2.33 -10.82 -20.53
N ASN A 6 -1.93 -9.57 -20.78
CA ASN A 6 -0.53 -9.22 -20.90
C ASN A 6 0.10 -9.32 -19.48
N PRO A 7 1.06 -10.24 -19.23
CA PRO A 7 1.58 -10.49 -17.89
C PRO A 7 2.12 -9.22 -17.23
N LEU A 8 2.71 -8.31 -18.01
CA LEU A 8 3.19 -7.02 -17.53
C LEU A 8 2.08 -6.12 -16.97
N SER A 9 0.88 -6.13 -17.57
CA SER A 9 -0.23 -5.30 -17.11
C SER A 9 -0.72 -5.72 -15.72
N LYS A 10 -0.72 -7.02 -15.42
CA LYS A 10 -1.08 -7.55 -14.10
C LYS A 10 -0.06 -7.14 -13.03
N ILE A 11 1.23 -7.22 -13.37
CA ILE A 11 2.31 -6.82 -12.47
C ILE A 11 2.22 -5.32 -12.17
N ILE A 12 2.10 -4.47 -13.20
CA ILE A 12 1.97 -3.01 -13.03
C ILE A 12 0.75 -2.68 -12.16
N LEU A 13 -0.39 -3.36 -12.39
CA LEU A 13 -1.59 -3.15 -11.58
C LEU A 13 -1.38 -3.56 -10.12
N GLY A 14 -0.77 -4.72 -9.87
CA GLY A 14 -0.44 -5.17 -8.51
C GLY A 14 0.49 -4.20 -7.78
N GLU A 15 1.59 -3.80 -8.42
CA GLU A 15 2.56 -2.85 -7.86
C GLU A 15 1.93 -1.46 -7.61
N SER A 16 1.09 -0.98 -8.53
CA SER A 16 0.40 0.31 -8.39
C SER A 16 -0.60 0.31 -7.24
N ILE A 17 -1.42 -0.74 -7.13
CA ILE A 17 -2.41 -0.88 -6.04
C ILE A 17 -1.69 -1.00 -4.70
N GLY A 18 -0.66 -1.83 -4.61
CA GLY A 18 0.07 -2.03 -3.36
C GLY A 18 0.76 -0.75 -2.88
N THR A 19 1.42 -0.03 -3.80
CA THR A 19 2.05 1.25 -3.49
C THR A 19 1.03 2.32 -3.12
N PHE A 20 -0.12 2.37 -3.80
CA PHE A 20 -1.20 3.29 -3.47
C PHE A 20 -1.71 3.07 -2.04
N ILE A 21 -1.97 1.82 -1.64
CA ILE A 21 -2.40 1.47 -0.28
C ILE A 21 -1.36 1.94 0.74
N LEU A 22 -0.09 1.62 0.50
CA LEU A 22 1.00 2.00 1.39
C LEU A 22 1.08 3.51 1.61
N VAL A 23 1.06 4.29 0.52
CA VAL A 23 1.14 5.76 0.58
C VAL A 23 -0.13 6.37 1.15
N PHE A 24 -1.32 5.90 0.76
CA PHE A 24 -2.59 6.46 1.20
C PHE A 24 -2.76 6.37 2.71
N PHE A 25 -2.56 5.17 3.29
CA PHE A 25 -2.68 4.98 4.74
C PHE A 25 -1.48 5.55 5.50
N GLY A 26 -0.26 5.34 4.99
CA GLY A 26 0.98 5.81 5.63
C GLY A 26 1.05 7.34 5.71
N CYS A 27 0.84 8.04 4.59
CA CYS A 27 0.79 9.51 4.59
C CYS A 27 -0.48 10.04 5.26
N GLY A 28 -1.60 9.31 5.18
CA GLY A 28 -2.85 9.68 5.83
C GLY A 28 -2.71 9.78 7.35
N VAL A 29 -2.12 8.76 8.01
CA VAL A 29 -1.91 8.80 9.47
C VAL A 29 -0.93 9.89 9.90
N VAL A 30 0.10 10.15 9.09
CA VAL A 30 1.04 11.26 9.32
C VAL A 30 0.32 12.61 9.19
N GLY A 31 -0.53 12.78 8.17
CA GLY A 31 -1.34 13.98 8.00
C GLY A 31 -2.27 14.24 9.19
N LEU A 32 -2.95 13.20 9.69
CA LEU A 32 -3.80 13.30 10.89
C LEU A 32 -3.01 13.75 12.14
N SER A 33 -1.77 13.28 12.29
CA SER A 33 -0.87 13.66 13.37
C SER A 33 -0.37 15.11 13.23
N VAL A 34 0.15 15.48 12.06
CA VAL A 34 0.75 16.82 11.80
C VAL A 34 -0.30 17.92 11.86
N LEU A 35 -1.49 17.68 11.30
CA LEU A 35 -2.61 18.63 11.35
C LEU A 35 -3.28 18.68 12.74
N LYS A 36 -2.81 17.89 13.70
CA LYS A 36 -3.36 17.78 15.07
C LYS A 36 -4.87 17.48 15.08
N ILE A 37 -5.36 16.74 14.07
CA ILE A 37 -6.75 16.32 13.99
C ILE A 37 -7.04 15.27 15.07
N LEU A 38 -6.05 14.42 15.35
CA LEU A 38 -6.10 13.40 16.40
C LEU A 38 -4.77 13.40 17.18
N ASN A 39 -4.80 13.00 18.46
CA ASN A 39 -3.60 12.84 19.27
C ASN A 39 -2.86 11.53 18.89
N ILE A 40 -2.15 11.56 17.77
CA ILE A 40 -1.44 10.40 17.20
C ILE A 40 0.05 10.51 17.49
N GLY A 41 0.57 9.59 18.32
CA GLY A 41 2.00 9.41 18.58
C GLY A 41 2.69 8.41 17.65
N LEU A 42 4.02 8.27 17.78
CA LEU A 42 4.86 7.44 16.91
C LEU A 42 4.39 5.97 16.77
N ILE A 43 3.97 5.35 17.87
CA ILE A 43 3.50 3.95 17.87
C ILE A 43 2.24 3.78 17.01
N HIS A 44 1.34 4.75 17.00
CA HIS A 44 0.13 4.70 16.17
C HIS A 44 0.49 4.80 14.68
N VAL A 45 1.41 5.70 14.34
CA VAL A 45 1.93 5.82 12.96
C VAL A 45 2.56 4.50 12.54
N ALA A 46 3.51 3.97 13.33
CA ALA A 46 4.18 2.70 13.03
C ALA A 46 3.19 1.53 12.87
N ALA A 47 2.17 1.45 13.73
CA ALA A 47 1.14 0.42 13.64
C ALA A 47 0.34 0.52 12.34
N VAL A 48 -0.10 1.73 11.93
CA VAL A 48 -0.84 1.92 10.67
C VAL A 48 0.04 1.58 9.46
N TRP A 49 1.33 1.97 9.47
CA TRP A 49 2.27 1.57 8.42
C TRP A 49 2.40 0.04 8.31
N GLY A 50 2.58 -0.66 9.44
CA GLY A 50 2.67 -2.12 9.44
C GLY A 50 1.40 -2.81 8.92
N VAL A 51 0.23 -2.31 9.32
CA VAL A 51 -1.06 -2.82 8.83
C VAL A 51 -1.23 -2.54 7.34
N ALA A 52 -0.89 -1.33 6.86
CA ALA A 52 -0.99 -0.97 5.45
C ALA A 52 -0.09 -1.83 4.56
N VAL A 53 1.16 -2.08 4.98
CA VAL A 53 2.08 -3.01 4.28
C VAL A 53 1.48 -4.42 4.23
N THR A 54 0.95 -4.91 5.35
CA THR A 54 0.35 -6.25 5.42
C THR A 54 -0.81 -6.38 4.44
N ILE A 55 -1.73 -5.42 4.44
CA ILE A 55 -2.88 -5.39 3.53
C ILE A 55 -2.41 -5.34 2.07
N ALA A 56 -1.44 -4.47 1.75
CA ALA A 56 -0.90 -4.35 0.41
C ALA A 56 -0.33 -5.68 -0.08
N ILE A 57 0.46 -6.38 0.75
CA ILE A 57 1.04 -7.69 0.39
C ILE A 57 -0.06 -8.72 0.11
N TYR A 58 -1.03 -8.88 1.01
CA TYR A 58 -2.07 -9.90 0.84
C TYR A 58 -2.96 -9.66 -0.39
N LEU A 59 -3.14 -8.40 -0.78
CA LEU A 59 -3.96 -8.04 -1.95
C LEU A 59 -3.20 -8.18 -3.28
N THR A 60 -1.88 -8.01 -3.29
CA THR A 60 -1.10 -7.92 -4.55
C THR A 60 -0.18 -9.10 -4.81
N LYS A 61 -0.02 -10.04 -3.85
CA LYS A 61 0.91 -11.18 -4.01
C LYS A 61 0.69 -11.97 -5.30
N ASP A 62 -0.57 -12.26 -5.65
CA ASP A 62 -0.90 -13.11 -6.80
C ASP A 62 -0.87 -12.33 -8.13
N LEU A 63 -0.79 -10.99 -8.06
CA LEU A 63 -0.74 -10.11 -9.22
C LEU A 63 0.70 -9.79 -9.64
N SER A 64 1.56 -9.47 -8.67
CA SER A 64 2.92 -8.96 -8.95
C SER A 64 4.04 -9.57 -8.09
N GLY A 65 3.71 -10.42 -7.12
CA GLY A 65 4.68 -10.86 -6.10
C GLY A 65 4.81 -9.89 -4.92
N ALA A 66 4.05 -8.78 -4.93
CA ALA A 66 4.01 -7.78 -3.87
C ALA A 66 5.37 -7.16 -3.54
N HIS A 67 6.12 -6.68 -4.54
CA HIS A 67 7.37 -5.94 -4.27
C HIS A 67 7.08 -4.62 -3.56
N ILE A 68 6.17 -3.81 -4.10
CA ILE A 68 5.60 -2.56 -3.55
C ILE A 68 6.65 -1.45 -3.31
N ASN A 69 7.94 -1.78 -3.32
CA ASN A 69 9.08 -0.94 -3.04
C ASN A 69 10.24 -1.32 -3.97
N PRO A 70 10.94 -0.36 -4.60
CA PRO A 70 12.08 -0.65 -5.48
C PRO A 70 13.35 -1.17 -4.82
N ALA A 71 13.48 -1.10 -3.48
CA ALA A 71 14.67 -1.56 -2.75
C ALA A 71 14.72 -3.09 -2.63
#